data_AF-A0A1V4Q0Z7-F1
#
_entry.id   AF-A0A1V4Q0Z7-F1
#
_cell.length_a   1.000
_cell.length_b   1.000
_cell.length_c   1.000
_cell.angle_alpha   90.00
_cell.angle_beta   90.00
_cell.angle_gamma   90.00
#
_symmetry.space_group_name_H-M   'P 1'
#
loop_
_entity.id
_entity.type
_entity.pdbx_description
1 polymer ?
#
loop_
_entity_poly.entity_id
_entity_poly.type
_entity_poly.pdbx_seq_one_letter_code
_entity_poly.pdbx_strand_id
1 'polypeptide(L)'
;MPDVLTSGPDYFPGWVSIVFSVGLALGVLHHLPCLIFGHANRWFHAGHTAMALSMIYMFLSMSYHWNWLPSAWQMWFFMATSIAIVGYLLTKFVRGQSVNLLWILLLAQQAAMAYMWYPMTDWNAILVFVLVSWFAIETFGWAGNVLPDDVRHRENRHWLPYELVPKGIAVQRVTMRQPATAGSATSQSTNAEVRHDRECHTGGHLVVSDWKNRTLMAIMALSMGYMFYGMELLAIAMPPMH
;
A
#
# COMPACT_ATOMS: atom_id res chain seq x y z
N MET A 1 27.70 4.35 -41.06
CA MET A 1 26.36 4.47 -40.45
C MET A 1 25.46 3.35 -40.95
N PRO A 2 25.48 2.17 -40.30
CA PRO A 2 24.36 1.25 -40.43
C PRO A 2 24.00 0.65 -39.06
N ASP A 3 23.48 1.47 -38.13
CA ASP A 3 22.89 0.99 -36.86
C ASP A 3 21.35 1.10 -36.86
N VAL A 4 20.77 1.55 -37.99
CA VAL A 4 19.34 1.88 -38.09
C VAL A 4 18.47 0.65 -38.43
N LEU A 5 19.06 -0.48 -38.82
CA LEU A 5 18.30 -1.67 -39.27
C LEU A 5 18.23 -2.81 -38.26
N THR A 6 18.88 -2.68 -37.09
CA THR A 6 18.86 -3.71 -36.02
C THR A 6 18.32 -3.21 -34.68
N SER A 7 18.04 -1.91 -34.55
CA SER A 7 17.52 -1.34 -33.31
C SER A 7 15.99 -1.45 -33.31
N GLY A 8 15.48 -2.56 -32.78
CA GLY A 8 14.09 -2.64 -32.35
C GLY A 8 13.74 -1.50 -31.38
N PRO A 9 12.43 -1.26 -31.12
CA PRO A 9 12.03 -0.20 -30.20
C PRO A 9 12.68 -0.40 -28.82
N ASP A 10 13.32 0.64 -28.29
CA ASP A 10 13.77 0.64 -26.90
C ASP A 10 12.53 0.82 -26.01
N TYR A 11 12.04 -0.29 -25.45
CA TYR A 11 10.88 -0.30 -24.56
C TYR A 11 11.20 0.25 -23.16
N PHE A 12 12.48 0.44 -22.82
CA PHE A 12 12.93 0.98 -21.54
C PHE A 12 13.96 2.10 -21.76
N PRO A 13 13.58 3.20 -22.43
CA PRO A 13 14.52 4.27 -22.67
C PRO A 13 14.94 4.87 -21.33
N GLY A 14 16.24 5.13 -21.18
CA GLY A 14 16.82 5.49 -19.88
C GLY A 14 16.12 6.65 -19.17
N TRP A 15 15.59 7.63 -19.92
CA TRP A 15 14.84 8.74 -19.32
C TRP A 15 13.52 8.32 -18.67
N VAL A 16 12.78 7.36 -19.25
CA VAL A 16 11.53 6.82 -18.66
C VAL A 16 11.86 6.08 -17.37
N SER A 17 12.90 5.26 -17.41
CA SER A 17 13.39 4.51 -16.24
C SER A 17 13.83 5.44 -15.11
N ILE A 18 14.49 6.57 -15.41
CA ILE A 18 14.82 7.60 -14.41
C ILE A 18 13.54 8.19 -13.82
N VAL A 19 12.58 8.61 -14.65
CA VAL A 19 11.34 9.25 -14.19
C VAL A 19 10.56 8.33 -13.24
N PHE A 20 10.34 7.07 -13.63
CA PHE A 20 9.67 6.10 -12.76
C PHE A 20 10.49 5.80 -11.50
N SER A 21 11.81 5.63 -11.62
CA SER A 21 12.66 5.35 -10.46
C SER A 21 12.64 6.49 -9.44
N VAL A 22 12.65 7.75 -9.88
CA VAL A 22 12.53 8.92 -9.00
C VAL A 22 11.16 8.96 -8.34
N GLY A 23 10.07 8.74 -9.10
CA GLY A 23 8.71 8.68 -8.55
C GLY A 23 8.56 7.60 -7.48
N LEU A 24 9.09 6.40 -7.73
CA LEU A 24 9.10 5.29 -6.78
C LEU A 24 9.99 5.57 -5.56
N ALA A 25 11.15 6.22 -5.74
CA ALA A 25 12.03 6.60 -4.64
C ALA A 25 11.36 7.60 -3.70
N LEU A 26 10.59 8.55 -4.24
CA LEU A 26 9.75 9.44 -3.43
C LEU A 26 8.69 8.65 -2.65
N GLY A 27 8.11 7.62 -3.25
CA GLY A 27 7.22 6.68 -2.57
C GLY A 27 7.88 5.95 -1.40
N VAL A 28 9.10 5.44 -1.60
CA VAL A 28 9.92 4.81 -0.54
C VAL A 28 10.18 5.79 0.61
N LEU A 29 10.66 7.00 0.30
CA LEU A 29 10.93 8.04 1.29
C LEU A 29 9.66 8.44 2.06
N HIS A 30 8.51 8.46 1.37
CA HIS A 30 7.23 8.74 1.98
C HIS A 30 6.78 7.65 2.97
N HIS A 31 7.03 6.37 2.66
CA HIS A 31 6.64 5.25 3.53
C HIS A 31 7.64 4.96 4.67
N LEU A 32 8.89 5.41 4.56
CA LEU A 32 9.95 5.14 5.52
C LEU A 32 9.62 5.63 6.96
N PRO A 33 9.08 6.85 7.17
CA PRO A 33 8.66 7.29 8.50
C PRO A 33 7.60 6.37 9.13
N CYS A 34 6.61 5.90 8.35
CA CYS A 34 5.59 4.97 8.84
C CYS A 34 6.22 3.64 9.29
N LEU A 35 7.25 3.17 8.57
CA LEU A 35 7.98 1.95 8.92
C LEU A 35 8.77 2.12 10.24
N ILE A 36 9.47 3.24 10.39
CA ILE A 36 10.37 3.53 11.53
C ILE A 36 9.56 3.83 12.80
N PHE A 37 8.61 4.76 12.72
CA PHE A 37 7.87 5.24 13.90
C PHE A 37 6.70 4.33 14.28
N GLY A 38 6.38 3.33 13.46
CA GLY A 38 5.38 2.32 13.79
C GLY A 38 3.93 2.81 13.75
N HIS A 39 3.67 3.93 13.08
CA HIS A 39 2.33 4.41 12.84
C HIS A 39 1.66 3.61 11.71
N ALA A 40 0.38 3.28 11.87
CA ALA A 40 -0.41 2.46 10.96
C ALA A 40 0.11 1.00 10.82
N ASN A 41 -0.48 0.25 9.90
CA ASN A 41 -0.12 -1.13 9.63
C ASN A 41 1.28 -1.22 8.99
N ARG A 42 2.33 -1.30 9.83
CA ARG A 42 3.75 -1.29 9.43
C ARG A 42 4.06 -2.28 8.30
N TRP A 43 3.44 -3.45 8.34
CA TRP A 43 3.64 -4.51 7.34
C TRP A 43 3.10 -4.15 5.97
N PHE A 44 2.01 -3.40 5.91
CA PHE A 44 1.46 -2.90 4.66
C PHE A 44 2.42 -1.91 3.99
N HIS A 45 2.95 -0.94 4.76
CA HIS A 45 3.94 0.01 4.25
C HIS A 45 5.28 -0.65 3.90
N ALA A 46 5.70 -1.66 4.67
CA ALA A 46 6.87 -2.47 4.34
C ALA A 46 6.71 -3.16 2.98
N GLY A 47 5.53 -3.73 2.70
CA GLY A 47 5.21 -4.34 1.41
C GLY A 47 5.37 -3.37 0.24
N HIS A 48 4.80 -2.17 0.35
CA HIS A 48 4.92 -1.13 -0.68
C HIS A 48 6.36 -0.66 -0.88
N THR A 49 7.09 -0.48 0.22
CA THR A 49 8.50 -0.10 0.18
C THR A 49 9.33 -1.16 -0.55
N ALA A 50 9.12 -2.44 -0.25
CA ALA A 50 9.81 -3.53 -0.90
C ALA A 50 9.48 -3.63 -2.40
N MET A 51 8.21 -3.49 -2.78
CA MET A 51 7.78 -3.46 -4.19
C MET A 51 8.40 -2.29 -4.95
N ALA A 52 8.36 -1.08 -4.38
CA ALA A 52 8.93 0.11 -5.01
C ALA A 52 10.45 -0.02 -5.22
N LEU A 53 11.18 -0.56 -4.23
CA LEU A 53 12.62 -0.82 -4.36
C LEU A 53 12.93 -1.85 -5.46
N SER A 54 12.15 -2.92 -5.54
CA SER A 54 12.32 -3.92 -6.60
C SER A 54 11.98 -3.37 -7.99
N MET A 55 10.93 -2.55 -8.10
CA MET A 55 10.58 -1.86 -9.34
C MET A 55 11.68 -0.91 -9.80
N ILE A 56 12.26 -0.10 -8.89
CA ILE A 56 13.43 0.75 -9.18
C ILE A 56 14.56 -0.13 -9.72
N TYR A 57 14.89 -1.21 -9.01
CA TYR A 57 15.95 -2.10 -9.43
C TYR A 57 15.68 -2.68 -10.83
N MET A 58 14.46 -3.08 -11.13
CA MET A 58 14.09 -3.64 -12.43
C MET A 58 14.19 -2.61 -13.57
N PHE A 59 13.75 -1.38 -13.37
CA PHE A 59 13.96 -0.29 -14.34
C PHE A 59 15.45 -0.04 -14.59
N LEU A 60 16.25 -0.01 -13.54
CA LEU A 60 17.70 0.18 -13.66
C LEU A 60 18.39 -1.03 -14.32
N SER A 61 17.91 -2.24 -14.04
CA SER A 61 18.42 -3.49 -14.65
C SER A 61 18.18 -3.50 -16.16
N MET A 62 16.97 -3.11 -16.59
CA MET A 62 16.59 -3.10 -18.01
C MET A 62 17.30 -2.00 -18.79
N SER A 63 17.40 -0.78 -18.26
CA SER A 63 17.98 0.36 -19.00
C SER A 63 19.49 0.49 -18.88
N TYR A 64 20.09 0.03 -17.78
CA TYR A 64 21.51 0.26 -17.48
C TYR A 64 22.28 -1.04 -17.19
N HIS A 65 21.68 -2.20 -17.43
CA HIS A 65 22.27 -3.52 -17.16
C HIS A 65 22.74 -3.70 -15.71
N TRP A 66 22.09 -3.02 -14.76
CA TRP A 66 22.39 -3.09 -13.33
C TRP A 66 21.90 -4.43 -12.75
N ASN A 67 22.69 -5.51 -12.86
CA ASN A 67 22.25 -6.89 -12.58
C ASN A 67 22.99 -7.58 -11.41
N TRP A 68 23.30 -6.87 -10.32
CA TRP A 68 24.03 -7.47 -9.18
C TRP A 68 23.19 -8.44 -8.34
N LEU A 69 21.85 -8.32 -8.35
CA LEU A 69 20.94 -9.16 -7.60
C LEU A 69 20.26 -10.18 -8.54
N PRO A 70 20.43 -11.50 -8.33
CA PRO A 70 19.82 -12.50 -9.19
C PRO A 70 18.29 -12.40 -9.21
N SER A 71 17.68 -12.51 -10.39
CA SER A 71 16.22 -12.45 -10.58
C SER A 71 15.48 -13.49 -9.73
N ALA A 72 16.02 -14.71 -9.66
CA ALA A 72 15.44 -15.79 -8.87
C ALA A 72 15.28 -15.42 -7.38
N TRP A 73 16.20 -14.65 -6.81
CA TRP A 73 16.12 -14.24 -5.40
C TRP A 73 14.93 -13.29 -5.17
N GLN A 74 14.69 -12.37 -6.10
CA GLN A 74 13.54 -11.46 -6.02
C GLN A 74 12.23 -12.21 -6.23
N MET A 75 12.16 -13.11 -7.22
CA MET A 75 11.01 -13.97 -7.43
C MET A 75 10.64 -14.73 -6.15
N TRP A 76 11.61 -15.42 -5.52
CA TRP A 76 11.36 -16.18 -4.29
C TRP A 76 10.97 -15.30 -3.11
N PHE A 77 11.57 -14.10 -2.99
CA PHE A 77 11.16 -13.13 -1.98
C PHE A 77 9.69 -12.74 -2.14
N PHE A 78 9.26 -12.35 -3.33
CA PHE A 78 7.87 -11.95 -3.59
C PHE A 78 6.87 -13.12 -3.52
N MET A 79 7.29 -14.33 -3.89
CA MET A 79 6.49 -15.54 -3.68
C MET A 79 6.28 -15.81 -2.18
N ALA A 80 7.35 -15.73 -1.38
CA ALA A 80 7.27 -15.96 0.06
C ALA A 80 6.39 -14.92 0.77
N THR A 81 6.54 -13.63 0.42
CA THR A 81 5.69 -12.57 0.99
C THR A 81 4.23 -12.72 0.57
N SER A 82 3.95 -13.11 -0.68
CA SER A 82 2.59 -13.41 -1.14
C SER A 82 1.95 -14.56 -0.36
N ILE A 83 2.67 -15.66 -0.14
CA ILE A 83 2.21 -16.80 0.68
C ILE A 83 1.93 -16.35 2.12
N ALA A 84 2.79 -15.52 2.70
CA ALA A 84 2.59 -14.99 4.05
C ALA A 84 1.31 -14.13 4.14
N ILE A 85 1.04 -13.30 3.13
CA ILE A 85 -0.19 -12.49 3.06
C ILE A 85 -1.41 -13.40 2.91
N VAL A 86 -1.37 -14.42 2.06
CA VAL A 86 -2.46 -15.42 1.94
C VAL A 86 -2.72 -16.10 3.28
N GLY A 87 -1.68 -16.58 3.97
CA GLY A 87 -1.81 -17.19 5.30
C GLY A 87 -2.42 -16.24 6.33
N TYR A 88 -2.03 -14.97 6.31
CA TYR A 88 -2.62 -13.93 7.16
C TYR A 88 -4.10 -13.70 6.84
N LEU A 89 -4.46 -13.56 5.57
CA LEU A 89 -5.84 -13.37 5.12
C LEU A 89 -6.73 -14.56 5.46
N LEU A 90 -6.24 -15.78 5.27
CA LEU A 90 -6.94 -17.01 5.65
C LEU A 90 -7.15 -17.07 7.16
N THR A 91 -6.14 -16.71 7.96
CA THR A 91 -6.28 -16.66 9.42
C THR A 91 -7.36 -15.67 9.86
N LYS A 92 -7.43 -14.50 9.21
CA LYS A 92 -8.50 -13.51 9.44
C LYS A 92 -9.86 -14.06 9.06
N PHE A 93 -9.97 -14.69 7.90
CA PHE A 93 -11.20 -15.29 7.39
C PHE A 93 -11.73 -16.38 8.33
N VAL A 94 -10.88 -17.31 8.77
CA VAL A 94 -11.25 -18.40 9.72
C VAL A 94 -11.70 -17.85 11.07
N ARG A 95 -11.13 -16.72 11.52
CA ARG A 95 -11.54 -16.04 12.75
C ARG A 95 -12.82 -15.21 12.60
N GLY A 96 -13.49 -15.25 11.44
CA GLY A 96 -14.67 -14.41 11.16
C GLY A 96 -14.36 -12.91 11.15
N GLN A 97 -13.08 -12.54 11.02
CA GLN A 97 -12.66 -11.15 10.98
C GLN A 97 -12.76 -10.66 9.53
N SER A 98 -13.33 -9.47 9.35
CA SER A 98 -13.39 -8.84 8.04
C SER A 98 -11.99 -8.60 7.46
N VAL A 99 -11.82 -8.99 6.20
CA VAL A 99 -10.62 -8.73 5.41
C VAL A 99 -10.66 -7.30 4.88
N ASN A 100 -9.53 -6.60 4.95
CA ASN A 100 -9.40 -5.27 4.37
C ASN A 100 -9.01 -5.37 2.90
N LEU A 101 -9.73 -4.66 2.02
CA LEU A 101 -9.47 -4.62 0.58
C LEU A 101 -8.02 -4.26 0.25
N LEU A 102 -7.38 -3.39 1.03
CA LEU A 102 -5.98 -3.02 0.82
C LEU A 102 -5.02 -4.22 0.89
N TRP A 103 -5.28 -5.19 1.76
CA TRP A 103 -4.45 -6.41 1.82
C TRP A 103 -4.64 -7.30 0.59
N ILE A 104 -5.83 -7.27 -0.02
CA ILE A 104 -6.11 -8.00 -1.26
C ILE A 104 -5.38 -7.32 -2.43
N LEU A 105 -5.44 -5.98 -2.52
CA LEU A 105 -4.67 -5.22 -3.52
C LEU A 105 -3.16 -5.47 -3.35
N LEU A 106 -2.65 -5.41 -2.12
CA LEU A 106 -1.25 -5.71 -1.83
C LEU A 106 -0.87 -7.14 -2.23
N LEU A 107 -1.74 -8.13 -1.98
CA LEU A 107 -1.50 -9.51 -2.42
C LEU A 107 -1.39 -9.59 -3.95
N ALA A 108 -2.32 -8.96 -4.68
CA ALA A 108 -2.30 -8.94 -6.14
C ALA A 108 -1.01 -8.30 -6.67
N GLN A 109 -0.60 -7.17 -6.08
CA GLN A 109 0.65 -6.48 -6.43
C GLN A 109 1.90 -7.33 -6.11
N GLN A 110 1.95 -8.03 -4.98
CA GLN A 110 3.08 -8.91 -4.62
C GLN A 110 3.17 -10.13 -5.54
N ALA A 111 2.03 -10.74 -5.87
CA ALA A 111 1.98 -11.86 -6.81
C ALA A 111 2.40 -11.43 -8.22
N ALA A 112 1.97 -10.24 -8.64
CA ALA A 112 2.41 -9.61 -9.87
C ALA A 112 3.93 -9.34 -9.89
N MET A 113 4.49 -8.81 -8.79
CA MET A 113 5.95 -8.65 -8.66
C MET A 113 6.69 -9.99 -8.78
N ALA A 114 6.19 -11.05 -8.15
CA ALA A 114 6.77 -12.38 -8.30
C ALA A 114 6.74 -12.84 -9.77
N TYR A 115 5.64 -12.59 -10.47
CA TYR A 115 5.47 -12.93 -11.87
C TYR A 115 6.40 -12.12 -12.80
N MET A 116 6.64 -10.84 -12.52
CA MET A 116 7.62 -10.04 -13.27
C MET A 116 9.03 -10.63 -13.19
N TRP A 117 9.41 -11.20 -12.05
CA TRP A 117 10.72 -11.84 -11.88
C TRP A 117 10.78 -13.28 -12.40
N TYR A 118 9.65 -13.85 -12.83
CA TYR A 118 9.59 -15.18 -13.44
C TYR A 118 10.17 -15.14 -14.87
N PRO A 119 10.88 -16.20 -15.34
CA PRO A 119 11.49 -16.22 -16.67
C PRO A 119 10.51 -15.87 -17.79
N MET A 120 10.88 -14.90 -18.63
CA MET A 120 10.03 -14.40 -19.73
C MET A 120 9.65 -15.47 -20.75
N THR A 121 10.47 -16.52 -20.90
CA THR A 121 10.21 -17.66 -21.80
C THR A 121 8.91 -18.38 -21.49
N ASP A 122 8.45 -18.28 -20.24
CA ASP A 122 7.31 -19.00 -19.71
C ASP A 122 6.12 -18.06 -19.43
N TRP A 123 6.18 -16.83 -19.94
CA TRP A 123 5.10 -15.87 -19.77
C TRP A 123 3.86 -16.25 -20.59
N ASN A 124 2.71 -15.88 -20.05
CA ASN A 124 1.41 -16.08 -20.67
C ASN A 124 0.85 -14.70 -21.03
N ALA A 125 0.77 -14.41 -22.34
CA ALA A 125 0.33 -13.12 -22.84
C ALA A 125 -1.07 -12.71 -22.34
N ILE A 126 -1.98 -13.67 -22.16
CA ILE A 126 -3.33 -13.41 -21.63
C ILE A 126 -3.23 -12.91 -20.18
N LEU A 127 -2.42 -13.58 -19.36
CA LEU A 127 -2.20 -13.17 -17.98
C LEU A 127 -1.56 -11.78 -17.90
N VAL A 128 -0.57 -11.50 -18.75
CA VAL A 128 0.05 -10.16 -18.84
C VAL A 128 -1.00 -9.11 -19.19
N PHE A 129 -1.84 -9.35 -20.20
CA PHE A 129 -2.89 -8.40 -20.59
C PHE A 129 -3.89 -8.13 -19.46
N VAL A 130 -4.27 -9.18 -18.71
CA VAL A 130 -5.12 -9.05 -17.52
C VAL A 130 -4.43 -8.21 -16.45
N LEU A 131 -3.15 -8.46 -16.18
CA LEU A 131 -2.37 -7.70 -15.18
C LEU A 131 -2.18 -6.24 -15.59
N VAL A 132 -1.86 -5.95 -16.85
CA VAL A 132 -1.76 -4.57 -17.36
C VAL A 132 -3.09 -3.84 -17.23
N SER A 133 -4.20 -4.49 -17.59
CA SER A 133 -5.55 -3.94 -17.44
C SER A 133 -5.90 -3.68 -15.97
N TRP A 134 -5.53 -4.62 -15.09
CA TRP A 134 -5.68 -4.49 -13.64
C TRP A 134 -4.91 -3.28 -13.09
N PHE A 135 -3.64 -3.13 -13.46
CA PHE A 135 -2.83 -1.98 -13.03
C PHE A 135 -3.33 -0.66 -13.59
N ALA A 136 -3.85 -0.63 -14.82
CA ALA A 136 -4.51 0.56 -15.34
C ALA A 136 -5.73 0.95 -14.47
N ILE A 137 -6.58 -0.02 -14.11
CA ILE A 137 -7.72 0.21 -13.20
C ILE A 137 -7.23 0.70 -11.83
N GLU A 138 -6.18 0.11 -11.27
CA GLU A 138 -5.60 0.60 -10.01
C GLU A 138 -5.08 2.03 -10.14
N THR A 139 -4.32 2.35 -11.19
CA THR A 139 -3.78 3.70 -11.43
C THR A 139 -4.91 4.73 -11.47
N PHE A 140 -5.95 4.50 -12.28
CA PHE A 140 -7.07 5.41 -12.39
C PHE A 140 -7.95 5.41 -11.14
N GLY A 141 -8.08 4.26 -10.48
CA GLY A 141 -8.81 4.12 -9.22
C GLY A 141 -8.17 4.93 -8.10
N TRP A 142 -6.84 4.92 -7.99
CA TRP A 142 -6.10 5.75 -7.05
C TRP A 142 -6.13 7.22 -7.43
N ALA A 143 -5.85 7.55 -8.70
CA ALA A 143 -5.84 8.93 -9.18
C ALA A 143 -7.22 9.61 -9.06
N GLY A 144 -8.30 8.87 -9.35
CA GLY A 144 -9.68 9.33 -9.27
C GLY A 144 -10.32 9.22 -7.90
N ASN A 145 -9.60 8.74 -6.88
CA ASN A 145 -10.14 8.49 -5.53
C ASN A 145 -11.37 7.56 -5.52
N VAL A 146 -11.34 6.53 -6.37
CA VAL A 146 -12.40 5.50 -6.41
C VAL A 146 -12.05 4.35 -5.47
N LEU A 147 -10.76 4.06 -5.27
CA LEU A 147 -10.31 3.03 -4.34
C LEU A 147 -10.36 3.57 -2.91
N PRO A 148 -11.11 2.93 -2.00
CA PRO A 148 -11.32 3.46 -0.66
C PRO A 148 -10.06 3.34 0.22
N ASP A 149 -9.69 4.45 0.87
CA ASP A 149 -8.67 4.51 1.95
C ASP A 149 -9.23 4.00 3.30
N ASP A 150 -10.12 3.00 3.26
CA ASP A 150 -11.06 2.61 4.34
C ASP A 150 -10.41 2.19 5.67
N VAL A 151 -9.08 2.01 5.73
CA VAL A 151 -8.34 1.83 6.99
C VAL A 151 -8.63 3.00 7.95
N ARG A 152 -8.67 4.24 7.45
CA ARG A 152 -8.84 5.42 8.30
C ARG A 152 -10.22 5.50 8.94
N HIS A 153 -11.27 5.03 8.28
CA HIS A 153 -12.63 5.18 8.81
C HIS A 153 -13.06 4.11 9.81
N ARG A 154 -12.40 2.94 9.80
CA ARG A 154 -12.80 1.83 10.67
C ARG A 154 -12.08 1.82 12.01
N GLU A 155 -10.80 2.17 12.05
CA GLU A 155 -10.07 2.28 13.32
C GLU A 155 -10.59 3.45 14.17
N ASN A 156 -11.00 4.56 13.54
CA ASN A 156 -11.61 5.70 14.23
C ASN A 156 -12.99 5.42 14.85
N ARG A 157 -13.68 4.34 14.47
CA ARG A 157 -14.99 3.99 15.06
C ARG A 157 -14.91 3.25 16.40
N HIS A 158 -13.75 2.73 16.78
CA HIS A 158 -13.57 2.08 18.09
C HIS A 158 -12.97 3.02 19.15
N TRP A 159 -12.45 4.18 18.74
CA TRP A 159 -11.88 5.21 19.62
C TRP A 159 -12.85 6.34 19.99
N LEU A 160 -14.14 6.23 19.68
CA LEU A 160 -15.16 7.05 20.34
C LEU A 160 -15.72 6.23 21.52
N PRO A 161 -15.06 6.22 22.71
CA PRO A 161 -15.63 5.65 23.93
C PRO A 161 -16.83 6.46 24.43
N TYR A 162 -17.11 7.59 23.79
CA TYR A 162 -18.34 8.32 23.95
C TYR A 162 -19.29 7.79 22.89
N GLU A 163 -20.11 6.80 23.27
CA GLU A 163 -21.53 6.95 22.95
C GLU A 163 -21.82 8.40 23.30
N LEU A 164 -22.07 9.23 22.28
CA LEU A 164 -22.89 10.40 22.48
C LEU A 164 -24.22 9.81 22.96
N VAL A 165 -24.31 9.45 24.25
CA VAL A 165 -25.55 9.43 24.99
C VAL A 165 -26.09 10.79 24.64
N PRO A 166 -27.10 10.89 23.76
CA PRO A 166 -27.72 12.17 23.48
C PRO A 166 -28.12 12.59 24.87
N LYS A 167 -27.49 13.65 25.39
CA LYS A 167 -27.73 14.11 26.76
C LYS A 167 -29.20 14.45 26.72
N GLY A 168 -30.00 13.48 27.16
CA GLY A 168 -31.43 13.51 27.04
C GLY A 168 -31.77 14.81 27.68
N ILE A 169 -32.36 15.70 26.89
CA ILE A 169 -33.19 16.78 27.40
C ILE A 169 -33.96 16.10 28.51
N ALA A 170 -33.61 16.45 29.75
CA ALA A 170 -34.19 15.85 30.91
C ALA A 170 -35.67 16.17 30.79
N VAL A 171 -36.45 15.18 30.35
CA VAL A 171 -37.87 15.15 30.62
C VAL A 171 -37.91 15.02 32.13
N GLN A 172 -37.95 16.18 32.77
CA GLN A 172 -37.95 16.41 34.19
C GLN A 172 -39.23 15.80 34.74
N ARG A 173 -39.23 14.48 34.93
CA ARG A 173 -40.28 13.80 35.67
C ARG A 173 -40.00 14.07 37.15
N VAL A 174 -40.53 15.22 37.60
CA VAL A 174 -40.65 15.61 38.99
C VAL A 174 -41.20 14.42 39.78
N THR A 175 -40.33 13.74 40.51
CA THR A 175 -40.72 12.73 41.48
C THR A 175 -40.20 13.20 42.82
N MET A 176 -41.13 13.39 43.75
CA MET A 176 -40.91 13.93 45.09
C MET A 176 -39.83 13.16 45.86
N ARG A 177 -38.82 13.93 46.30
CA ARG A 177 -38.34 14.08 47.69
C ARG A 177 -38.35 12.81 48.58
N GLN A 178 -37.15 12.31 48.89
CA GLN A 178 -36.89 11.61 50.16
C GLN A 178 -35.51 12.03 50.72
N PRO A 179 -35.39 12.33 52.02
CA PRO A 179 -34.19 12.95 52.58
C PRO A 179 -33.18 11.95 53.18
N ALA A 180 -31.91 12.27 52.92
CA ALA A 180 -30.73 12.21 53.77
C ALA A 180 -30.38 10.94 54.57
N THR A 181 -29.21 10.36 54.22
CA THR A 181 -28.28 9.84 55.23
C THR A 181 -26.84 10.16 54.80
N ALA A 182 -26.07 10.73 55.73
CA ALA A 182 -24.72 11.21 55.56
C ALA A 182 -23.65 10.11 55.72
N GLY A 183 -22.58 10.21 54.94
CA GLY A 183 -21.31 9.47 55.08
C GLY A 183 -20.40 9.86 53.90
N SER A 184 -19.49 10.83 54.06
CA SER A 184 -18.11 10.72 54.59
C SER A 184 -17.14 9.97 53.66
N ALA A 185 -16.16 10.75 53.16
CA ALA A 185 -14.83 10.39 52.62
C ALA A 185 -14.81 9.54 51.32
N THR A 186 -13.96 9.75 50.32
CA THR A 186 -12.57 10.23 50.33
C THR A 186 -12.23 10.75 48.93
N SER A 187 -11.61 11.93 48.86
CA SER A 187 -11.08 12.51 47.62
C SER A 187 -9.84 11.74 47.17
N GLN A 188 -10.00 10.74 46.29
CA GLN A 188 -8.90 10.21 45.50
C GLN A 188 -8.71 11.09 44.26
N SER A 189 -7.80 12.05 44.40
CA SER A 189 -7.14 12.72 43.28
C SER A 189 -6.37 11.65 42.51
N THR A 190 -7.03 11.05 41.52
CA THR A 190 -6.35 10.27 40.51
C THR A 190 -5.49 11.25 39.73
N ASN A 191 -4.17 11.13 39.91
CA ASN A 191 -3.20 11.73 39.03
C ASN A 191 -3.58 11.29 37.62
N ALA A 192 -4.25 12.18 36.89
CA ALA A 192 -4.33 12.13 35.47
C ALA A 192 -2.89 12.27 35.00
N GLU A 193 -2.20 11.14 34.91
CA GLU A 193 -0.99 11.00 34.14
C GLU A 193 -1.43 11.41 32.74
N VAL A 194 -1.19 12.69 32.44
CA VAL A 194 -1.27 13.25 31.10
C VAL A 194 -0.18 12.52 30.35
N ARG A 195 -0.52 11.30 29.92
CA ARG A 195 0.19 10.58 28.90
C ARG A 195 0.12 11.55 27.73
N HIS A 196 1.22 12.25 27.51
CA HIS A 196 1.47 12.93 26.26
C HIS A 196 1.57 11.81 25.21
N ASP A 197 0.41 11.27 24.84
CA ASP A 197 0.17 10.82 23.50
C ASP A 197 0.41 12.08 22.67
N ARG A 198 1.67 12.25 22.28
CA ARG A 198 2.08 13.04 21.12
C ARG A 198 1.44 12.34 19.94
N GLU A 199 0.12 12.42 19.87
CA GLU A 199 -0.61 12.39 18.63
C GLU A 199 0.12 13.42 17.79
N CYS A 200 0.80 12.94 16.75
CA CYS A 200 1.24 13.78 15.64
C CYS A 200 0.02 14.32 14.89
N HIS A 201 -0.97 14.84 15.61
CA HIS A 201 -1.86 15.88 15.15
C HIS A 201 -1.04 17.17 15.07
N THR A 202 -0.26 17.24 13.99
CA THR A 202 -0.10 18.50 13.26
C THR A 202 -1.49 18.92 12.78
N GLY A 203 -2.29 19.42 13.73
CA GLY A 203 -3.60 20.00 13.49
C GLY A 203 -3.43 21.21 12.56
N GLY A 204 -4.22 21.22 11.48
CA GLY A 204 -4.49 22.45 10.74
C GLY A 204 -4.32 22.41 9.22
N HIS A 205 -3.69 21.40 8.61
CA HIS A 205 -3.39 21.44 7.15
C HIS A 205 -3.51 20.10 6.40
N LEU A 206 -4.35 19.17 6.88
CA LEU A 206 -4.37 17.75 6.46
C LEU A 206 -5.17 17.41 5.19
N VAL A 207 -5.67 18.38 4.42
CA VAL A 207 -6.21 18.09 3.06
C VAL A 207 -5.08 17.74 2.09
N VAL A 208 -3.84 18.15 2.39
CA VAL A 208 -2.65 17.92 1.54
C VAL A 208 -2.08 16.49 1.69
N SER A 209 -2.50 15.70 2.69
CA SER A 209 -1.95 14.36 2.91
C SER A 209 -2.57 13.29 2.00
N ASP A 210 -3.82 13.47 1.57
CA ASP A 210 -4.59 12.42 0.91
C ASP A 210 -4.20 12.26 -0.57
N TRP A 211 -4.04 13.38 -1.27
CA TRP A 211 -3.66 13.36 -2.69
C TRP A 211 -2.24 12.81 -2.89
N LYS A 212 -1.32 13.01 -1.93
CA LYS A 212 0.05 12.48 -2.00
C LYS A 212 0.04 10.95 -1.99
N ASN A 213 -0.68 10.34 -1.04
CA ASN A 213 -0.81 8.88 -0.96
C ASN A 213 -1.39 8.33 -2.25
N ARG A 214 -2.48 8.91 -2.74
CA ARG A 214 -3.14 8.52 -3.98
C ARG A 214 -2.22 8.63 -5.20
N THR A 215 -1.48 9.73 -5.30
CA THR A 215 -0.53 9.96 -6.40
C THR A 215 0.59 8.93 -6.37
N LEU A 216 1.16 8.63 -5.20
CA LEU A 216 2.22 7.63 -5.06
C LEU A 216 1.73 6.23 -5.40
N MET A 217 0.53 5.86 -4.94
CA MET A 217 -0.11 4.59 -5.28
C MET A 217 -0.41 4.48 -6.79
N ALA A 218 -0.89 5.57 -7.40
CA ALA A 218 -1.13 5.62 -8.83
C ALA A 218 0.16 5.49 -9.65
N ILE A 219 1.25 6.16 -9.24
CA ILE A 219 2.57 6.05 -9.86
C ILE A 219 3.09 4.62 -9.74
N MET A 220 2.96 4.00 -8.57
CA MET A 220 3.41 2.62 -8.36
C MET A 220 2.66 1.66 -9.28
N ALA A 221 1.31 1.71 -9.30
CA ALA A 221 0.50 0.88 -10.19
C ALA A 221 0.83 1.14 -11.67
N LEU A 222 0.99 2.40 -12.07
CA LEU A 222 1.32 2.78 -13.45
C LEU A 222 2.67 2.21 -13.85
N SER A 223 3.67 2.30 -12.96
CA SER A 223 5.01 1.78 -13.18
C SER A 223 5.01 0.27 -13.34
N MET A 224 4.16 -0.45 -12.59
CA MET A 224 4.00 -1.89 -12.71
C MET A 224 3.35 -2.27 -14.04
N GLY A 225 2.26 -1.58 -14.42
CA GLY A 225 1.61 -1.79 -15.71
C GLY A 225 2.54 -1.53 -16.90
N TYR A 226 3.32 -0.44 -16.84
CA TYR A 226 4.33 -0.12 -17.85
C TYR A 226 5.41 -1.21 -17.96
N MET A 227 5.92 -1.68 -16.82
CA MET A 227 6.95 -2.72 -16.79
C MET A 227 6.46 -4.03 -17.40
N PHE A 228 5.26 -4.50 -17.05
CA PHE A 228 4.67 -5.70 -17.66
C PHE A 228 4.56 -5.56 -19.17
N TYR A 229 4.03 -4.43 -19.63
CA TYR A 229 3.85 -4.17 -21.05
C TYR A 229 5.19 -4.16 -21.80
N GLY A 230 6.20 -3.46 -21.26
CA GLY A 230 7.53 -3.40 -21.87
C GLY A 230 8.24 -4.76 -21.89
N MET A 231 8.12 -5.55 -20.81
CA MET A 231 8.74 -6.88 -20.72
C MET A 231 8.10 -7.88 -21.67
N GLU A 232 6.79 -7.83 -21.87
CA GLU A 232 6.10 -8.69 -22.84
C GLU A 232 6.51 -8.35 -24.28
N LEU A 233 6.63 -7.06 -24.61
CA LEU A 233 7.11 -6.63 -25.92
C LEU A 233 8.56 -7.05 -26.16
N LEU A 234 9.41 -7.03 -25.12
CA LEU A 234 10.75 -7.61 -25.19
C LEU A 234 10.70 -9.13 -25.41
N ALA A 235 9.84 -9.85 -24.69
CA ALA A 235 9.68 -11.30 -24.84
C ALA A 235 9.29 -11.70 -26.27
N ILE A 236 8.36 -10.95 -26.88
CA ILE A 236 7.92 -11.16 -28.27
C ILE A 236 9.04 -10.82 -29.28
N ALA A 237 9.86 -9.81 -28.99
CA ALA A 237 10.94 -9.37 -29.88
C ALA A 237 12.15 -10.31 -29.87
N MET A 238 12.33 -11.15 -28.84
CA MET A 238 13.44 -12.09 -28.74
C MET A 238 13.17 -13.36 -29.57
N PRO A 239 14.09 -13.76 -30.47
CA PRO A 239 13.95 -15.02 -31.19
C PRO A 239 14.04 -16.21 -30.21
N PRO A 240 13.31 -17.32 -30.48
CA PRO A 240 13.41 -18.53 -29.66
C PRO A 240 14.86 -19.04 -29.69
N MET A 241 15.49 -19.12 -28.52
CA MET A 241 16.80 -19.77 -28.37
C MET A 241 16.57 -21.28 -28.39
N HIS A 242 16.78 -21.90 -29.55
CA HIS A 242 16.74 -23.35 -29.76
C HIS A 242 18.06 -24.02 -29.41
#